data_AF-A0A5B9QTB1-F1
#
_entry.id   AF-A0A5B9QTB1-F1
#
_cell.length_a   1.000
_cell.length_b   1.000
_cell.length_c   1.000
_cell.angle_alpha   90.00
_cell.angle_beta   90.00
_cell.angle_gamma   90.00
#
_symmetry.space_group_name_H-M   'P 1'
#
loop_
_entity.id
_entity.type
_entity.pdbx_description
1 polymer ?
#
loop_
_entity_poly.entity_id
_entity_poly.type
_entity_poly.pdbx_seq_one_letter_code
_entity_poly.pdbx_strand_id
1 'polypeptide(L)'
;MKRFSLRTLLIATSVIAVLMALPIRRTIEQKRGREWVASQNGRVSFSHKYDALTRQWDNNASLPAPEWIIDTLGIDFFDTVDTVVLDNMEVKDLSPITDLHSLRQLAIVIEIDDKLDFSPLAELPKLRHLRLDYTDISAERLATLRALLPNVRVDATNHPPPD
;
A
#
# COMPACT_ATOMS: atom_id res chain seq x y z
N MET A 1 16.55 -44.51 -2.76
CA MET A 1 15.99 -43.39 -1.95
C MET A 1 17.05 -42.92 -0.96
N LYS A 2 17.56 -41.68 -1.11
CA LYS A 2 18.44 -41.10 -0.07
C LYS A 2 17.59 -40.82 1.17
N ARG A 3 17.90 -41.44 2.30
CA ARG A 3 17.25 -41.18 3.60
C ARG A 3 17.88 -39.93 4.20
N PHE A 4 17.11 -38.85 4.34
CA PHE A 4 17.56 -37.66 5.04
C PHE A 4 17.64 -37.95 6.55
N SER A 5 18.73 -37.54 7.19
CA SER A 5 18.86 -37.61 8.66
C SER A 5 17.94 -36.59 9.30
N LEU A 6 17.35 -36.93 10.46
CA LEU A 6 16.52 -36.02 11.25
C LEU A 6 17.23 -34.69 11.52
N ARG A 7 18.55 -34.73 11.72
CA ARG A 7 19.37 -33.53 11.94
C ARG A 7 19.37 -32.61 10.71
N THR A 8 19.51 -33.19 9.52
CA THR A 8 19.48 -32.44 8.26
C THR A 8 18.12 -31.81 8.02
N LEU A 9 17.03 -32.53 8.35
CA LEU A 9 15.67 -32.00 8.24
C LEU A 9 15.46 -30.82 9.21
N LEU A 10 15.85 -30.96 10.48
CA LEU A 10 15.69 -29.89 11.48
C LEU A 10 16.46 -28.62 11.08
N ILE A 11 17.71 -28.76 10.64
CA ILE A 11 18.51 -27.63 10.16
C ILE A 11 17.83 -26.97 8.96
N ALA A 12 17.37 -27.76 7.97
CA ALA A 12 16.69 -27.22 6.80
C ALA A 12 15.42 -26.45 7.17
N THR A 13 14.58 -27.00 8.06
CA THR A 13 13.35 -26.36 8.52
C THR A 13 13.65 -25.05 9.26
N SER A 14 14.65 -25.03 10.14
CA SER A 14 15.04 -23.81 10.86
C SER A 14 15.55 -22.73 9.90
N VAL A 15 16.36 -23.10 8.90
CA VAL A 15 16.82 -22.15 7.88
C VAL A 15 15.65 -21.60 7.08
N ILE A 16 14.72 -22.44 6.64
CA ILE A 16 13.51 -22.00 5.93
C ILE A 16 12.68 -21.06 6.81
N ALA A 17 12.48 -21.38 8.08
CA ALA A 17 11.71 -20.54 9.00
C ALA A 17 12.32 -19.13 9.15
N VAL A 18 13.64 -19.04 9.28
CA VAL A 18 14.36 -17.75 9.36
C VAL A 18 14.24 -16.98 8.05
N LEU A 19 14.42 -17.65 6.90
CA LEU A 19 14.28 -17.00 5.59
C LEU A 19 12.86 -16.50 5.34
N MET A 20 11.85 -17.22 5.83
CA MET A 20 10.43 -16.89 5.65
C MET A 20 9.90 -15.85 6.65
N ALA A 21 10.61 -15.56 7.74
CA ALA A 21 10.15 -14.65 8.78
C ALA A 21 9.82 -13.24 8.23
N LEU A 22 10.70 -12.66 7.40
CA LEU A 22 10.49 -11.33 6.84
C LEU A 22 9.38 -11.29 5.77
N PRO A 23 9.32 -12.20 4.78
CA PRO A 23 8.20 -12.26 3.83
C PRO A 23 6.85 -12.45 4.52
N ILE A 24 6.76 -13.34 5.51
CA ILE A 24 5.52 -13.58 6.25
C ILE A 24 5.10 -12.32 7.00
N ARG A 25 6.03 -11.65 7.70
CA ARG A 25 5.73 -10.40 8.40
C ARG A 25 5.16 -9.34 7.45
N ARG A 26 5.81 -9.11 6.30
CA ARG A 26 5.34 -8.16 5.29
C ARG A 26 3.96 -8.51 4.75
N THR A 27 3.70 -9.81 4.56
CA THR A 27 2.39 -10.31 4.09
C THR A 27 1.29 -10.00 5.12
N ILE A 28 1.58 -10.22 6.41
CA ILE A 28 0.65 -9.94 7.50
C ILE A 28 0.38 -8.44 7.62
N GLU A 29 1.44 -7.61 7.60
CA GLU A 29 1.33 -6.15 7.61
C GLU A 29 0.47 -5.67 6.43
N GLN A 30 0.83 -6.04 5.20
CA GLN A 30 0.08 -5.62 4.01
C GLN A 30 -1.40 -6.05 4.06
N LYS A 31 -1.67 -7.28 4.50
CA LYS A 31 -3.06 -7.75 4.66
C LYS A 31 -3.83 -6.87 5.66
N ARG A 32 -3.23 -6.54 6.80
CA ARG A 32 -3.84 -5.62 7.79
C ARG A 32 -4.11 -4.24 7.19
N GLY A 33 -3.15 -3.69 6.44
CA GLY A 33 -3.33 -2.43 5.71
C GLY A 33 -4.48 -2.49 4.70
N ARG A 34 -4.61 -3.58 3.95
CA ARG A 34 -5.73 -3.78 3.00
C ARG A 34 -7.07 -3.94 3.69
N GLU A 35 -7.13 -4.69 4.80
CA GLU A 35 -8.34 -4.83 5.59
C GLU A 35 -8.79 -3.50 6.18
N TRP A 36 -7.84 -2.67 6.61
CA TRP A 36 -8.14 -1.29 6.99
C TRP A 36 -8.68 -0.48 5.81
N VAL A 37 -8.05 -0.50 4.63
CA VAL A 37 -8.58 0.20 3.43
C VAL A 37 -10.00 -0.27 3.12
N ALA A 38 -10.25 -1.58 3.18
CA ALA A 38 -11.58 -2.15 2.96
C ALA A 38 -12.59 -1.70 4.04
N SER A 39 -12.16 -1.56 5.30
CA SER A 39 -13.01 -1.00 6.37
C SER A 39 -13.45 0.44 6.13
N GLN A 40 -12.64 1.20 5.37
CA GLN A 40 -12.96 2.54 4.90
C GLN A 40 -13.75 2.52 3.58
N ASN A 41 -14.26 1.37 3.13
CA ASN A 41 -14.85 1.20 1.79
C ASN A 41 -13.95 1.70 0.64
N GLY A 42 -12.63 1.72 0.89
CA GLY A 42 -11.63 2.11 -0.08
C GLY A 42 -11.26 0.96 -1.02
N ARG A 43 -10.48 1.30 -2.04
CA ARG A 43 -10.04 0.36 -3.07
C ARG A 43 -8.52 0.32 -3.15
N VAL A 44 -7.99 -0.87 -3.40
CA VAL A 44 -6.56 -1.10 -3.61
C VAL A 44 -6.32 -1.62 -5.02
N SER A 45 -5.24 -1.16 -5.64
CA SER A 45 -4.72 -1.70 -6.89
C SER A 45 -3.33 -2.25 -6.66
N PHE A 46 -3.10 -3.46 -7.17
CA PHE A 46 -1.85 -4.17 -6.98
C PHE A 46 -0.85 -3.89 -8.09
N SER A 47 0.44 -4.06 -7.77
CA SER A 47 1.54 -3.68 -8.63
C SER A 47 1.60 -4.44 -9.96
N HIS A 48 1.16 -5.71 -10.02
CA HIS A 48 1.13 -6.49 -11.27
C HIS A 48 0.22 -5.91 -12.34
N LYS A 49 -0.78 -5.11 -11.95
CA LYS A 49 -1.72 -4.48 -12.89
C LYS A 49 -1.16 -3.23 -13.54
N TYR A 50 -0.03 -2.72 -13.06
CA TYR A 50 0.60 -1.52 -13.60
C TYR A 50 1.72 -1.90 -14.57
N ASP A 51 1.53 -1.58 -15.85
CA ASP A 51 2.58 -1.73 -16.86
C ASP A 51 3.45 -0.47 -16.90
N ALA A 52 4.69 -0.62 -16.46
CA ALA A 52 5.66 0.47 -16.42
C ALA A 52 6.14 0.94 -17.81
N LEU A 53 6.03 0.10 -18.86
CA LEU A 53 6.43 0.43 -20.23
C LEU A 53 5.38 1.31 -20.90
N THR A 54 4.11 0.91 -20.79
CA THR A 54 2.98 1.65 -21.39
C THR A 54 2.45 2.74 -20.46
N ARG A 55 2.81 2.72 -19.18
CA ARG A 55 2.29 3.57 -18.10
C ARG A 55 0.77 3.45 -17.95
N GLN A 56 0.24 2.27 -18.26
CA GLN A 56 -1.19 1.99 -18.22
C GLN A 56 -1.51 0.91 -17.18
N TRP A 57 -2.74 0.99 -16.67
CA TRP A 57 -3.31 -0.05 -15.84
C TRP A 57 -3.96 -1.09 -16.73
N ASP A 58 -3.55 -2.34 -16.59
CA ASP A 58 -4.17 -3.49 -17.22
C ASP A 58 -5.00 -4.26 -16.19
N ASN A 59 -6.32 -4.15 -16.31
CA ASN A 59 -7.25 -4.87 -15.43
C ASN A 59 -7.29 -6.38 -15.72
N ASN A 60 -6.81 -6.81 -16.89
CA ASN A 60 -6.75 -8.20 -17.32
C ASN A 60 -5.40 -8.86 -17.02
N ALA A 61 -4.43 -8.11 -16.49
CA ALA A 61 -3.16 -8.66 -16.06
C ALA A 61 -3.39 -9.73 -14.98
N SER A 62 -2.76 -10.88 -15.16
CA SER A 62 -2.77 -11.99 -14.20
C SER A 62 -1.42 -12.11 -13.51
N LEU A 63 -1.45 -12.63 -12.28
CA LEU A 63 -0.22 -12.94 -11.57
C LEU A 63 0.50 -14.11 -12.26
N PRO A 64 1.84 -14.08 -12.39
CA PRO A 64 2.64 -15.17 -12.94
C PRO A 64 2.83 -16.30 -11.91
N ALA A 65 1.76 -16.69 -11.21
CA ALA A 65 1.74 -17.75 -10.22
C ALA A 65 0.48 -18.63 -10.39
N PRO A 66 0.56 -19.96 -10.18
CA PRO A 66 -0.61 -20.82 -10.22
C PRO A 66 -1.68 -20.40 -9.20
N GLU A 67 -2.95 -20.43 -9.60
CA GLU A 67 -4.09 -20.02 -8.76
C GLU A 67 -4.11 -20.74 -7.40
N TRP A 68 -3.89 -22.06 -7.39
CA TRP A 68 -3.91 -22.85 -6.15
C TRP A 68 -2.90 -22.38 -5.10
N ILE A 69 -1.76 -21.81 -5.52
CA ILE A 69 -0.75 -21.29 -4.59
C ILE A 69 -1.22 -19.95 -4.02
N ILE A 70 -1.79 -19.09 -4.87
CA ILE A 70 -2.34 -17.80 -4.46
C ILE A 70 -3.49 -18.01 -3.47
N ASP A 71 -4.38 -18.98 -3.73
CA ASP A 71 -5.47 -19.32 -2.81
C ASP A 71 -4.99 -19.83 -1.46
N THR A 72 -3.83 -20.51 -1.44
CA THR A 72 -3.26 -21.10 -0.22
C THR A 72 -2.51 -20.07 0.63
N LEU A 73 -1.68 -19.22 0.00
CA LEU A 73 -0.79 -18.30 0.71
C LEU A 73 -1.32 -16.86 0.75
N GLY A 74 -2.29 -16.53 -0.09
CA GLY A 74 -2.88 -15.21 -0.25
C GLY A 74 -2.14 -14.34 -1.27
N ILE A 75 -2.89 -13.44 -1.91
CA ILE A 75 -2.35 -12.46 -2.88
C ILE A 75 -1.30 -11.55 -2.27
N ASP A 76 -1.42 -11.24 -0.98
CA ASP A 76 -0.51 -10.36 -0.24
C ASP A 76 0.92 -10.93 -0.14
N PHE A 77 1.09 -12.23 -0.40
CA PHE A 77 2.40 -12.88 -0.44
C PHE A 77 3.09 -12.71 -1.80
N PHE A 78 2.30 -12.69 -2.89
CA PHE A 78 2.81 -12.68 -4.26
C PHE A 78 2.88 -11.30 -4.89
N ASP A 79 2.23 -10.34 -4.26
CA ASP A 79 2.05 -9.03 -4.84
C ASP A 79 1.97 -7.95 -3.78
N THR A 80 2.19 -6.72 -4.22
CA THR A 80 2.20 -5.56 -3.36
C THR A 80 1.14 -4.55 -3.77
N VAL A 81 0.54 -3.90 -2.77
CA VAL A 81 -0.35 -2.78 -3.03
C VAL A 81 0.46 -1.59 -3.51
N ASP A 82 0.12 -1.08 -4.69
CA ASP A 82 0.80 0.05 -5.32
C ASP A 82 -0.02 1.35 -5.17
N THR A 83 -1.34 1.23 -5.30
CA THR A 83 -2.25 2.39 -5.29
C THR A 83 -3.43 2.15 -4.37
N VAL A 84 -3.78 3.17 -3.58
CA VAL A 84 -4.95 3.20 -2.70
C VAL A 84 -5.83 4.38 -3.08
N VAL A 85 -7.14 4.13 -3.12
CA VAL A 85 -8.17 5.16 -3.28
C VAL A 85 -9.13 5.08 -2.10
N LEU A 86 -9.26 6.17 -1.36
CA LEU A 86 -10.21 6.36 -0.27
C LEU A 86 -11.26 7.37 -0.74
N ASP A 87 -12.39 6.87 -1.21
CA ASP A 87 -13.46 7.66 -1.83
C ASP A 87 -14.83 7.44 -1.19
N ASN A 88 -14.88 6.64 -0.12
CA ASN A 88 -16.09 6.32 0.61
C ASN A 88 -15.81 6.48 2.11
N MET A 89 -16.76 7.03 2.85
CA MET A 89 -16.67 7.29 4.31
C MET A 89 -15.71 8.41 4.73
N GLU A 90 -15.59 8.60 6.04
CA GLU A 90 -14.72 9.56 6.71
C GLU A 90 -13.44 8.87 7.19
N VAL A 91 -12.27 9.43 6.85
CA VAL A 91 -10.97 8.89 7.29
C VAL A 91 -10.52 9.67 8.53
N LYS A 92 -10.42 8.98 9.67
CA LYS A 92 -10.02 9.58 10.96
C LYS A 92 -8.57 9.34 11.35
N ASP A 93 -8.01 8.23 10.89
CA ASP A 93 -6.66 7.81 11.24
C ASP A 93 -5.99 7.14 10.05
N LEU A 94 -4.87 7.71 9.63
CA LEU A 94 -4.04 7.18 8.53
C LEU A 94 -2.96 6.22 9.03
N SER A 95 -2.77 6.04 10.33
CA SER A 95 -1.71 5.19 10.89
C SER A 95 -1.66 3.78 10.29
N PRO A 96 -2.78 3.08 10.04
CA PRO A 96 -2.75 1.74 9.47
C PRO A 96 -2.27 1.68 8.01
N ILE A 97 -2.22 2.82 7.31
CA ILE A 97 -1.74 2.84 5.92
C ILE A 97 -0.23 2.56 5.81
N THR A 98 0.52 2.75 6.91
CA THR A 98 1.97 2.55 6.95
C THR A 98 2.36 1.10 6.71
N ASP A 99 1.44 0.16 6.90
CA ASP A 99 1.58 -1.26 6.58
C ASP A 99 1.69 -1.56 5.07
N LEU A 100 1.28 -0.61 4.22
CA LEU A 100 1.38 -0.71 2.78
C LEU A 100 2.75 -0.23 2.31
N HIS A 101 3.80 -0.96 2.66
CA HIS A 101 5.21 -0.54 2.49
C HIS A 101 5.60 -0.24 1.02
N SER A 102 4.82 -0.75 0.05
CA SER A 102 5.04 -0.54 -1.37
C SER A 102 4.12 0.48 -2.01
N LEU A 103 3.27 1.15 -1.21
CA LEU A 103 2.34 2.17 -1.69
C LEU A 103 3.09 3.31 -2.36
N ARG A 104 2.70 3.62 -3.60
CA ARG A 104 3.27 4.72 -4.41
C ARG A 104 2.29 5.85 -4.62
N GLN A 105 1.00 5.54 -4.65
CA GLN A 105 -0.06 6.51 -4.91
C GLN A 105 -1.17 6.36 -3.88
N LEU A 106 -1.52 7.47 -3.24
CA LEU A 106 -2.69 7.59 -2.39
C LEU A 106 -3.60 8.67 -2.96
N ALA A 107 -4.86 8.32 -3.20
CA ALA A 107 -5.91 9.28 -3.50
C ALA A 107 -6.93 9.29 -2.37
N ILE A 108 -7.22 10.47 -1.84
CA ILE A 108 -8.31 10.72 -0.89
C ILE A 108 -9.31 11.61 -1.63
N VAL A 109 -10.52 11.09 -1.86
CA VAL A 109 -11.56 11.68 -2.72
C VAL A 109 -12.84 11.89 -1.89
N ILE A 110 -12.67 12.46 -0.69
CA ILE A 110 -13.71 12.67 0.32
C ILE A 110 -13.37 13.93 1.12
N GLU A 111 -14.38 14.50 1.78
CA GLU A 111 -14.14 15.53 2.80
C GLU A 111 -13.27 14.96 3.92
N ILE A 112 -12.25 15.71 4.35
CA ILE A 112 -11.35 15.29 5.43
C ILE A 112 -11.58 16.14 6.66
N ASP A 113 -11.45 15.54 7.84
CA ASP A 113 -11.43 16.31 9.09
C ASP A 113 -10.17 17.21 9.11
N ASP A 114 -10.33 18.44 9.59
CA ASP A 114 -9.24 19.40 9.79
C ASP A 114 -8.12 18.87 10.70
N LYS A 115 -8.45 17.96 11.63
CA LYS A 115 -7.54 17.32 12.58
C LYS A 115 -6.93 16.03 12.05
N LEU A 116 -7.28 15.58 10.84
CA LEU A 116 -6.68 14.39 10.26
C LEU A 116 -5.15 14.55 10.20
N ASP A 117 -4.45 13.63 10.85
CA ASP A 117 -3.00 13.62 10.91
C ASP A 117 -2.41 12.93 9.66
N PHE A 118 -1.58 13.67 8.93
CA PHE A 118 -0.87 13.19 7.75
C PHE A 118 0.55 12.70 8.03
N SER A 119 1.03 12.83 9.27
CA SER A 119 2.37 12.37 9.69
C SER A 119 2.67 10.91 9.32
N PRO A 120 1.72 9.96 9.39
CA PRO A 120 1.95 8.58 8.95
C PRO A 120 2.40 8.46 7.48
N LEU A 121 2.02 9.40 6.61
CA LEU A 121 2.42 9.35 5.20
C LEU A 121 3.93 9.59 4.99
N ALA A 122 4.60 10.24 5.95
CA ALA A 122 6.05 10.44 5.91
C ALA A 122 6.82 9.14 6.18
N GLU A 123 6.18 8.14 6.79
CA GLU A 123 6.78 6.83 7.07
C GLU A 123 6.74 5.90 5.86
N LEU A 124 5.99 6.25 4.81
CA LEU A 124 5.85 5.42 3.60
C LEU A 124 7.07 5.60 2.68
N PRO A 125 7.96 4.60 2.57
CA PRO A 125 9.26 4.76 1.91
C PRO A 125 9.18 4.90 0.39
N LYS A 126 8.03 4.58 -0.21
CA LYS A 126 7.82 4.54 -1.66
C LYS A 126 6.70 5.47 -2.13
N LEU A 127 6.06 6.22 -1.23
CA LEU A 127 4.99 7.13 -1.60
C LEU A 127 5.56 8.25 -2.50
N ARG A 128 4.90 8.48 -3.63
CA ARG A 128 5.33 9.47 -4.63
C ARG A 128 4.24 10.47 -4.97
N HIS A 129 2.98 10.05 -4.89
CA HIS A 129 1.85 10.88 -5.25
C HIS A 129 0.78 10.80 -4.16
N LEU A 130 0.37 11.96 -3.68
CA LEU A 130 -0.80 12.16 -2.84
C LEU A 130 -1.78 13.06 -3.60
N ARG A 131 -2.98 12.56 -3.84
CA ARG A 131 -4.05 13.31 -4.48
C ARG A 131 -5.17 13.55 -3.48
N LEU A 132 -5.55 14.81 -3.32
CA LEU A 132 -6.59 15.27 -2.40
C LEU A 132 -7.71 15.93 -3.21
N ASP A 133 -8.73 15.14 -3.53
CA ASP A 133 -9.86 15.61 -4.33
C ASP A 133 -11.09 15.74 -3.43
N TYR A 134 -11.86 16.81 -3.57
CA TYR A 134 -13.07 17.05 -2.76
C TYR A 134 -12.84 17.05 -1.23
N THR A 135 -11.65 17.46 -0.78
CA THR A 135 -11.27 17.41 0.64
C THR A 135 -11.56 18.66 1.47
N ASP A 136 -11.94 19.77 0.83
CA ASP A 136 -12.06 21.11 1.44
C ASP A 136 -10.80 21.57 2.22
N ILE A 137 -9.63 21.01 1.90
CA ILE A 137 -8.37 21.37 2.55
C ILE A 137 -8.04 22.86 2.32
N SER A 138 -7.70 23.58 3.39
CA SER A 138 -7.27 24.99 3.27
C SER A 138 -5.88 25.11 2.61
N ALA A 139 -5.61 26.25 1.98
CA ALA A 139 -4.30 26.51 1.35
C ALA A 139 -3.14 26.46 2.35
N GLU A 140 -3.36 26.92 3.59
CA GLU A 140 -2.38 26.88 4.68
C GLU A 140 -2.06 25.43 5.09
N ARG A 141 -3.11 24.61 5.26
CA ARG A 141 -2.94 23.19 5.61
C ARG A 141 -2.26 22.42 4.47
N LEU A 142 -2.60 22.73 3.22
CA LEU A 142 -1.93 22.16 2.06
C LEU A 142 -0.44 22.53 2.00
N ALA A 143 -0.08 23.78 2.34
CA ALA A 143 1.32 24.20 2.42
C ALA A 143 2.08 23.44 3.53
N THR A 144 1.47 23.30 4.71
CA THR A 144 2.02 22.49 5.81
C THR A 144 2.22 21.03 5.40
N LEU A 145 1.25 20.44 4.70
CA LEU A 145 1.34 19.07 4.19
C LEU A 145 2.47 18.89 3.17
N ARG A 146 2.67 19.86 2.28
CA ARG A 146 3.79 19.87 1.33
C ARG A 146 5.14 19.99 2.03
N ALA A 147 5.23 20.75 3.12
CA ALA A 147 6.43 20.83 3.94
C ALA A 147 6.71 19.52 4.71
N LEU A 148 5.67 18.83 5.17
CA LEU A 148 5.76 17.53 5.82
C LEU A 148 6.23 16.43 4.86
N LEU A 149 5.79 16.48 3.61
CA LEU A 149 6.06 15.46 2.59
C LEU A 149 6.87 16.05 1.42
N PRO A 150 8.13 16.50 1.64
CA PRO A 150 8.88 17.25 0.63
C PRO A 150 9.21 16.44 -0.64
N ASN A 151 9.20 15.11 -0.55
CA ASN A 151 9.51 14.20 -1.64
C ASN A 151 8.25 13.60 -2.31
N VAL A 152 7.06 13.98 -1.84
CA VAL A 152 5.78 13.48 -2.37
C VAL A 152 5.12 14.60 -3.15
N ARG A 153 4.69 14.30 -4.38
CA ARG A 153 3.87 15.23 -5.15
C ARG A 153 2.47 15.28 -4.53
N VAL A 154 2.09 16.44 -4.00
CA VAL A 154 0.77 16.67 -3.39
C VAL A 154 -0.07 17.58 -4.30
N ASP A 155 -1.07 16.98 -4.93
CA ASP A 155 -2.04 17.65 -5.81
C ASP A 155 -3.40 17.73 -5.10
N ALA A 156 -4.08 18.87 -5.16
CA ALA A 156 -5.42 19.06 -4.60
C ALA A 156 -6.34 19.79 -5.59
N THR A 157 -7.53 19.24 -5.90
CA THR A 157 -8.43 19.82 -6.93
C THR A 157 -8.91 21.23 -6.60
N ASN A 158 -9.10 21.53 -5.31
CA ASN A 158 -9.60 22.83 -4.85
C ASN A 158 -8.50 23.91 -4.84
N HIS A 159 -7.23 23.53 -5.04
CA HIS A 159 -6.07 24.43 -5.08
C HIS A 159 -5.14 24.04 -6.25
N PRO A 160 -5.50 24.37 -7.49
CA PRO A 160 -4.67 24.06 -8.65
C PRO A 160 -3.26 24.68 -8.49
N PRO A 161 -2.20 24.01 -8.97
CA PRO A 161 -0.85 24.58 -8.93
C PRO A 161 -0.84 25.93 -9.67
N PRO A 162 -0.12 26.94 -9.17
CA PRO A 162 0.02 28.20 -9.89
C PRO A 162 0.69 27.95 -11.24
N ASP A 163 0.12 28.53 -12.30
CA ASP A 163 0.65 28.54 -13.67
C ASP A 163 2.09 29.09 -13.75
#